data_AF-A0A2G6DED8-F1
#
_entry.id   AF-A0A2G6DED8-F1
#
_cell.length_a   1.000
_cell.length_b   1.000
_cell.length_c   1.000
_cell.angle_alpha   90.00
_cell.angle_beta   90.00
_cell.angle_gamma   90.00
#
_symmetry.space_group_name_H-M   'P 1'
#
loop_
_entity.id
_entity.type
_entity.pdbx_description
1 polymer ?
#
loop_
_entity_poly.entity_id
_entity_poly.type
_entity_poly.pdbx_seq_one_letter_code
_entity_poly.pdbx_strand_id
1 'polypeptide(L)' 'MSYEEIEIDARLLEVLEESGSFENIDDEELLELIEQINNFHGGDLGETYEYMLQFSPLDEKRFISLCEY' A
#
# COMPACT_ATOMS: atom_id res chain seq x y z
N MET A 1 -14.33 -10.64 -2.18
CA MET A 1 -14.37 -10.11 -0.81
C MET A 1 -14.37 -11.23 0.20
N SER A 2 -13.16 -11.74 0.45
CA SER A 2 -12.81 -12.47 1.67
C SER A 2 -12.76 -11.49 2.86
N TYR A 3 -12.68 -12.02 4.08
CA TYR A 3 -12.51 -11.17 5.27
C TYR A 3 -11.17 -10.44 5.27
N GLU A 4 -10.12 -11.08 4.75
CA GLU A 4 -8.76 -10.51 4.65
C GLU A 4 -8.74 -9.33 3.67
N GLU A 5 -9.44 -9.44 2.53
CA GLU A 5 -9.60 -8.32 1.57
C GLU A 5 -10.26 -7.10 2.22
N ILE A 6 -11.31 -7.32 3.02
CA ILE A 6 -12.05 -6.24 3.69
C ILE A 6 -11.17 -5.55 4.75
N GLU A 7 -10.34 -6.32 5.46
CA GLU A 7 -9.45 -5.78 6.49
C GLU A 7 -8.37 -4.89 5.88
N ILE A 8 -7.78 -5.30 4.76
CA ILE A 8 -6.76 -4.50 4.05
C ILE A 8 -7.37 -3.26 3.43
N ASP A 9 -8.53 -3.37 2.77
CA ASP A 9 -9.26 -2.22 2.24
C ASP A 9 -9.54 -1.19 3.37
N ALA A 10 -10.00 -1.66 4.52
CA ALA A 10 -10.29 -0.81 5.67
C ALA A 10 -9.02 -0.13 6.22
N ARG A 11 -7.91 -0.86 6.32
CA ARG A 11 -6.62 -0.32 6.77
C ARG A 11 -6.09 0.75 5.82
N LEU A 12 -6.16 0.51 4.52
CA LEU A 12 -5.79 1.47 3.48
C LEU A 12 -6.59 2.76 3.58
N LEU A 13 -7.90 2.64 3.73
CA LEU A 13 -8.80 3.78 3.83
C LEU A 13 -8.58 4.58 5.13
N GLU A 14 -8.31 3.90 6.25
CA GLU A 14 -7.97 4.55 7.52
C GLU A 14 -6.71 5.41 7.38
N VAL A 15 -5.63 4.84 6.83
CA VAL A 15 -4.37 5.55 6.60
C VAL A 15 -4.55 6.73 5.64
N LEU A 16 -5.34 6.54 4.57
CA LEU A 16 -5.63 7.61 3.63
C LEU A 16 -6.57 8.69 4.19
N GLU A 17 -7.43 8.37 5.16
CA GLU A 17 -8.25 9.36 5.86
C GLU A 17 -7.37 10.27 6.75
N GLU A 18 -6.33 9.70 7.37
CA GLU A 18 -5.37 10.44 8.20
C GLU A 18 -4.37 11.26 7.38
N SER A 19 -3.76 10.66 6.35
CA SER A 19 -2.67 11.27 5.58
C SER A 19 -3.14 11.97 4.29
N GLY A 20 -4.34 11.64 3.80
CA GLY A 20 -4.92 12.15 2.55
C GLY A 20 -4.38 11.51 1.26
N SER A 21 -3.11 11.13 1.23
CA SER A 21 -2.45 10.47 0.09
C SER A 21 -1.22 9.70 0.56
N PHE A 22 -0.84 8.65 -0.18
CA PHE A 22 0.41 7.93 0.06
C PHE A 22 1.64 8.84 -0.01
N GLU A 23 1.57 9.93 -0.79
CA GLU A 23 2.64 10.93 -0.88
C GLU A 23 2.90 11.68 0.44
N ASN A 24 1.94 11.68 1.36
CA ASN A 24 2.04 12.35 2.66
C ASN A 24 2.41 11.40 3.81
N ILE A 25 2.40 10.08 3.57
CA ILE A 25 2.83 9.07 4.55
C ILE A 25 4.35 9.10 4.62
N ASP A 26 4.94 8.84 5.78
CA ASP A 26 6.38 8.65 5.87
C ASP A 26 6.84 7.31 5.24
N ASP A 27 8.14 7.17 5.03
CA ASP A 27 8.69 6.00 4.33
C ASP A 27 8.58 4.70 5.16
N GLU A 28 8.54 4.79 6.49
CA GLU A 28 8.48 3.62 7.39
C GLU A 28 7.04 3.06 7.43
N GLU A 29 6.05 3.93 7.63
CA GLU A 29 4.64 3.59 7.59
C GLU A 29 4.21 3.12 6.20
N LEU A 30 4.70 3.77 5.14
CA LEU A 30 4.39 3.38 3.76
C LEU A 30 4.99 2.00 3.44
N LEU A 31 6.20 1.70 3.92
CA LEU A 31 6.82 0.39 3.74
C LEU A 31 6.02 -0.70 4.48
N GLU A 32 5.64 -0.50 5.74
CA GLU A 32 4.80 -1.46 6.47
C GLU A 32 3.49 -1.75 5.74
N LEU A 33 2.86 -0.71 5.19
CA LEU A 33 1.62 -0.86 4.43
C LEU A 33 1.84 -1.65 3.14
N ILE A 34 2.92 -1.35 2.40
CA ILE A 34 3.31 -2.10 1.20
C ILE A 34 3.55 -3.57 1.54
N GLU A 35 4.28 -3.88 2.61
CA GLU A 35 4.55 -5.26 3.02
C GLU A 35 3.27 -6.02 3.40
N GLN A 36 2.33 -5.39 4.10
CA GLN A 36 1.05 -6.00 4.46
C GLN A 36 0.25 -6.38 3.21
N ILE A 37 0.15 -5.45 2.25
CA ILE A 37 -0.56 -5.67 0.98
C ILE A 37 0.17 -6.70 0.12
N ASN A 38 1.50 -6.64 0.06
CA ASN A 38 2.32 -7.58 -0.71
C ASN A 38 2.18 -9.01 -0.19
N ASN A 39 2.16 -9.20 1.13
CA ASN A 39 1.91 -10.51 1.73
C ASN A 39 0.51 -11.05 1.38
N PHE A 40 -0.48 -10.16 1.26
CA PHE A 40 -1.82 -10.53 0.83
C PHE A 40 -1.89 -10.94 -0.65
N HIS A 41 -1.16 -10.25 -1.53
CA HIS A 41 -1.02 -10.60 -2.95
C HIS A 41 0.02 -11.68 -3.24
N GLY A 42 0.49 -12.42 -2.22
CA GLY A 42 1.41 -13.55 -2.41
C GLY A 42 2.83 -13.15 -2.83
N GLY A 43 3.23 -11.90 -2.58
CA GLY A 43 4.58 -11.39 -2.82
C GLY A 43 4.81 -10.77 -4.20
N ASP A 44 3.76 -10.55 -4.99
CA ASP A 44 3.87 -9.83 -6.25
C ASP A 44 3.79 -8.31 -6.02
N LEU A 45 4.96 -7.66 -6.08
CA LEU A 45 5.10 -6.21 -5.97
C LEU A 45 4.37 -5.46 -7.09
N GLY A 46 4.22 -6.07 -8.28
CA GLY A 46 3.47 -5.49 -9.39
C GLY A 46 1.98 -5.42 -9.07
N GLU A 47 1.40 -6.53 -8.61
CA GLU A 47 -0.01 -6.56 -8.18
C GLU A 47 -0.25 -5.62 -6.99
N THR A 48 0.69 -5.59 -6.04
CA THR A 48 0.64 -4.69 -4.88
C THR A 48 0.57 -3.23 -5.31
N TYR A 49 1.46 -2.82 -6.22
CA TYR A 49 1.48 -1.45 -6.73
C TYR A 49 0.20 -1.09 -7.48
N GLU A 50 -0.25 -1.96 -8.39
CA GLU A 50 -1.50 -1.75 -9.13
C GLU A 50 -2.72 -1.67 -8.21
N TYR A 51 -2.75 -2.48 -7.14
CA TYR A 51 -3.81 -2.46 -6.15
C TYR A 51 -3.81 -1.16 -5.35
N MET A 52 -2.66 -0.71 -4.83
CA MET A 52 -2.56 0.56 -4.10
C MET A 52 -3.01 1.76 -4.94
N LEU A 53 -2.64 1.79 -6.23
CA LEU A 53 -3.05 2.86 -7.15
C LEU A 53 -4.57 3.00 -7.33
N GLN A 54 -5.36 1.98 -6.97
CA GLN A 54 -6.82 2.07 -6.99
C GLN A 54 -7.37 3.00 -5.89
N PHE A 55 -6.60 3.22 -4.82
CA PHE A 55 -7.01 4.01 -3.65
C PHE A 55 -6.45 5.42 -3.66
N SER A 56 -5.16 5.58 -3.99
CA SER A 56 -4.52 6.90 -4.06
C SER A 56 -3.30 6.84 -5.00
N PRO A 57 -2.92 7.96 -5.66
CA PRO A 57 -1.69 8.02 -6.41
C PRO A 57 -0.47 7.70 -5.53
N LEU A 58 0.47 6.97 -6.10
CA LEU A 58 1.77 6.65 -5.50
C LEU A 58 2.84 6.76 -6.57
N ASP A 59 3.92 7.50 -6.31
CA ASP A 59 5.06 7.57 -7.22
C ASP A 59 5.77 6.22 -7.34
N GLU A 60 5.89 5.72 -8.57
CA GLU A 60 6.51 4.42 -8.88
C GLU A 60 7.96 4.34 -8.38
N LYS A 61 8.74 5.43 -8.49
CA LYS A 61 10.14 5.40 -8.04
C LYS A 61 10.22 5.31 -6.53
N ARG A 62 9.31 5.98 -5.82
CA ARG A 62 9.21 5.88 -4.37
C ARG A 62 8.84 4.47 -3.94
N PHE A 63 7.83 3.87 -4.57
CA PHE A 63 7.44 2.48 -4.31
C PHE A 63 8.62 1.50 -4.51
N ILE A 64 9.30 1.58 -5.66
CA ILE A 64 10.46 0.73 -5.97
C ILE A 64 11.58 0.95 -4.94
N SER A 65 11.87 2.21 -4.60
CA SER A 65 12.95 2.53 -3.65
C SER A 65 12.71 1.93 -2.26
N LEU A 66 11.45 1.83 -1.84
CA LEU A 66 11.07 1.21 -0.57
C LEU A 66 11.14 -0.33 -0.63
N CYS A 67 10.80 -0.92 -1.77
CA CYS A 67 10.76 -2.38 -1.93
C CYS A 67 12.12 -3.02 -2.24
N GLU A 68 13.10 -2.24 -2.70
CA GLU A 68 14.45 -2.73 -3.03
C GLU A 68 15.44 -2.73 -1.85
N TYR A 69 14.99 -2.38 -0.64
CA TYR A 69 15.81 -2.33 0.59
C TYR A 69 15.74 -3.61 1.42
#